data_AF-D2TPZ1-F1
#
_entry.id   AF-D2TPZ1-F1
#
_cell.length_a   1.000
_cell.length_b   1.000
_cell.length_c   1.000
_cell.angle_alpha   90.00
_cell.angle_beta   90.00
_cell.angle_gamma   90.00
#
_symmetry.space_group_name_H-M   'P 1'
#
loop_
_entity.id
_entity.type
_entity.pdbx_description
1 polymer ?
#
loop_
_entity_poly.entity_id
_entity_poly.type
_entity_poly.pdbx_seq_one_letter_code
_entity_poly.pdbx_strand_id
1 'polypeptide(L)'
;MTQPEPLRPLPVKRLAAAALLMAIACFGGYLLTPKWQAARDEQRRLADPLREFSEPQTPQAQLLALQKQIRANPQDSEKWALLGEYYLWRNDYADALLAYRQALRIRGENAELYSALATVLYYQAGQHMTPPAREMIDKALALDASEVTALMLLASDAFMQADYRQAMLLWQKVLDLNSPRVNRRQLIDSINMAKLLQNRSE
;
A
#
# COMPACT_ATOMS: atom_id res chain seq x y z
N MET A 1 -32.39 -3.57 68.50
CA MET A 1 -31.73 -2.34 68.00
C MET A 1 -30.36 -2.70 67.48
N THR A 2 -30.19 -2.82 66.16
CA THR A 2 -28.89 -2.82 65.48
C THR A 2 -29.13 -2.13 64.13
N GLN A 3 -28.67 -0.89 64.01
CA GLN A 3 -28.71 -0.17 62.72
C GLN A 3 -27.72 -0.83 61.75
N PRO A 4 -28.07 -1.00 60.46
CA PRO A 4 -27.11 -1.46 59.47
C PRO A 4 -26.02 -0.41 59.25
N GLU A 5 -24.75 -0.82 59.33
CA GLU A 5 -23.60 0.05 59.07
C GLU A 5 -23.70 0.68 57.66
N PRO A 6 -23.43 1.99 57.52
CA PRO A 6 -23.37 2.61 56.20
C PRO A 6 -22.15 2.11 55.43
N LEU A 7 -22.39 1.55 54.24
CA LEU A 7 -21.36 1.08 53.31
C LEU A 7 -20.38 2.23 53.00
N ARG A 8 -19.11 2.04 53.36
CA ARG A 8 -18.05 3.03 53.12
C ARG A 8 -17.88 3.27 51.60
N PRO A 9 -17.92 4.52 51.11
CA PRO A 9 -17.72 4.80 49.70
C PRO A 9 -16.28 4.42 49.30
N LEU A 10 -16.13 3.63 48.24
CA LEU A 10 -14.81 3.27 47.72
C LEU A 10 -14.08 4.54 47.26
N PRO A 11 -12.79 4.72 47.61
CA PRO A 11 -12.06 5.93 47.24
C PRO A 11 -11.88 5.96 45.72
N VAL A 12 -12.33 7.05 45.08
CA VAL A 12 -12.34 7.25 43.62
C VAL A 12 -10.99 6.92 42.95
N LYS A 13 -9.87 7.14 43.65
CA LYS A 13 -8.51 6.77 43.19
C LYS A 13 -8.32 5.28 42.94
N ARG A 14 -8.97 4.41 43.73
CA ARG A 14 -8.91 2.94 43.54
C ARG A 14 -9.74 2.49 42.34
N LEU A 15 -10.88 3.14 42.08
CA LEU A 15 -11.68 2.88 40.88
C LEU A 15 -10.94 3.32 39.61
N ALA A 16 -10.31 4.50 39.64
CA ALA A 16 -9.48 4.99 38.52
C ALA A 16 -8.27 4.07 38.25
N ALA A 17 -7.58 3.62 39.31
CA ALA A 17 -6.47 2.67 39.17
C ALA A 17 -6.92 1.31 38.60
N ALA A 18 -8.08 0.79 39.05
CA ALA A 18 -8.64 -0.45 38.52
C ALA A 18 -9.07 -0.32 37.05
N ALA A 19 -9.66 0.81 36.66
CA ALA A 19 -10.00 1.09 35.26
C ALA A 19 -8.76 1.21 34.36
N LEU A 20 -7.68 1.84 34.86
CA LEU A 20 -6.41 1.94 34.15
C LEU A 20 -5.76 0.55 33.97
N LEU A 21 -5.75 -0.27 35.01
CA LEU A 21 -5.25 -1.66 34.94
C LEU A 21 -6.07 -2.51 33.98
N MET A 22 -7.39 -2.33 33.96
CA MET A 22 -8.29 -3.01 33.02
C MET A 22 -8.00 -2.56 31.57
N ALA A 23 -7.83 -1.27 31.32
CA ALA A 23 -7.49 -0.76 29.99
C ALA A 23 -6.12 -1.29 29.51
N ILE A 24 -5.11 -1.33 30.40
CA ILE A 24 -3.79 -1.91 30.10
C ILE A 24 -3.91 -3.41 29.85
N ALA A 25 -4.70 -4.14 30.62
CA ALA A 25 -4.92 -5.57 30.41
C ALA A 25 -5.67 -5.86 29.09
N CYS A 26 -6.68 -5.06 28.74
CA CYS A 26 -7.39 -5.16 27.46
C CYS A 26 -6.47 -4.80 26.28
N PHE A 27 -5.67 -3.74 26.40
CA PHE A 27 -4.72 -3.32 25.38
C PHE A 27 -3.58 -4.34 25.22
N GLY A 28 -2.98 -4.79 26.33
CA GLY A 28 -1.95 -5.83 26.33
C GLY A 28 -2.47 -7.18 25.80
N GLY A 29 -3.70 -7.54 26.16
CA GLY A 29 -4.38 -8.71 25.62
C GLY A 29 -4.62 -8.61 24.11
N TYR A 30 -5.02 -7.43 23.60
CA TYR A 30 -5.17 -7.16 22.17
C TYR A 30 -3.82 -7.27 21.43
N LEU A 31 -2.73 -6.76 22.01
CA LEU A 31 -1.38 -6.87 21.44
C LEU A 31 -0.89 -8.33 21.32
N LEU A 32 -1.39 -9.22 22.18
CA LEU A 32 -1.10 -10.66 22.15
C LEU A 32 -1.98 -11.43 21.17
N THR A 33 -2.99 -10.81 20.56
CA THR A 33 -3.82 -11.50 19.57
C THR A 33 -3.11 -11.63 18.22
N PRO A 34 -3.25 -12.76 17.51
CA PRO A 34 -2.69 -12.95 16.17
C PRO A 34 -3.25 -11.95 15.14
N LYS A 35 -4.41 -11.32 15.43
CA LYS A 35 -4.98 -10.23 14.62
C LYS A 35 -4.09 -8.98 14.61
N TRP A 36 -3.48 -8.64 15.74
CA TRP A 36 -2.54 -7.52 15.82
C TRP A 36 -1.30 -7.77 14.98
N GLN A 37 -0.77 -9.00 15.01
CA GLN A 37 0.37 -9.40 14.19
C GLN A 37 0.01 -9.33 12.69
N ALA A 38 -1.12 -9.91 12.29
CA ALA A 38 -1.59 -9.88 10.91
C ALA A 38 -1.79 -8.45 10.37
N ALA A 39 -2.41 -7.55 11.15
CA ALA A 39 -2.57 -6.16 10.77
C ALA A 39 -1.22 -5.43 10.60
N ARG A 40 -0.25 -5.74 11.47
CA ARG A 40 1.09 -5.16 11.39
C ARG A 40 1.88 -5.68 10.20
N ASP A 41 1.72 -6.96 9.87
CA ASP A 41 2.37 -7.59 8.74
C ASP A 41 1.78 -7.09 7.43
N GLU A 42 0.46 -6.92 7.34
CA GLU A 42 -0.18 -6.28 6.19
C GLU A 42 0.30 -4.83 6.04
N GLN A 43 0.40 -4.06 7.13
CA GLN A 43 0.93 -2.70 7.07
C GLN A 43 2.39 -2.67 6.57
N ARG A 44 3.21 -3.66 6.95
CA ARG A 44 4.59 -3.79 6.45
C ARG A 44 4.62 -4.18 4.97
N ARG A 45 3.75 -5.10 4.55
CA ARG A 45 3.60 -5.52 3.15
C ARG A 45 3.20 -4.33 2.27
N LEU A 46 2.26 -3.50 2.73
CA LEU A 46 1.85 -2.30 2.01
C LEU A 46 2.99 -1.27 1.89
N ALA A 47 3.86 -1.18 2.89
CA ALA A 47 4.99 -0.25 2.87
C ALA A 47 6.15 -0.73 1.97
N ASP A 48 6.36 -2.04 1.88
CA ASP A 48 7.39 -2.65 1.03
C ASP A 48 6.93 -4.00 0.47
N PRO A 49 6.17 -3.99 -0.65
CA PRO A 49 5.62 -5.21 -1.24
C PRO A 49 6.69 -6.19 -1.72
N LEU A 50 7.86 -5.70 -2.13
CA LEU A 50 8.92 -6.51 -2.73
C LEU A 50 9.86 -7.15 -1.70
N ARG A 51 9.69 -6.81 -0.42
CA ARG A 51 10.49 -7.40 0.67
C ARG A 51 10.39 -8.91 0.71
N GLU A 52 9.20 -9.45 0.51
CA GLU A 52 8.97 -10.90 0.51
C GLU A 52 9.90 -11.58 -0.52
N PHE A 53 10.15 -10.93 -1.66
CA PHE A 53 11.01 -11.43 -2.73
C PHE A 53 12.52 -11.24 -2.49
N SER A 54 12.90 -10.50 -1.45
CA SER A 54 14.28 -10.10 -1.17
C SER A 54 14.93 -10.85 0.01
N GLU A 55 14.16 -11.61 0.78
CA GLU A 55 14.64 -12.46 1.88
C GLU A 55 15.53 -13.64 1.37
N PRO A 56 16.44 -14.21 2.17
CA PRO A 56 17.50 -15.14 1.71
C PRO A 56 17.01 -16.52 1.20
N GLN A 57 15.71 -16.75 1.05
CA GLN A 57 15.23 -17.85 0.24
C GLN A 57 15.50 -17.54 -1.24
N THR A 58 15.80 -18.56 -2.06
CA THR A 58 15.99 -18.30 -3.48
C THR A 58 14.66 -17.79 -4.08
N PRO A 59 14.65 -16.71 -4.88
CA PRO A 59 13.43 -16.20 -5.52
C PRO A 59 12.64 -17.28 -6.29
N GLN A 60 13.34 -18.31 -6.76
CA GLN A 60 12.78 -19.48 -7.41
C GLN A 60 11.92 -20.36 -6.47
N ALA A 61 12.35 -20.55 -5.22
CA ALA A 61 11.57 -21.30 -4.23
C ALA A 61 10.25 -20.59 -3.90
N GLN A 62 10.27 -19.27 -3.83
CA GLN A 62 9.09 -18.45 -3.59
C GLN A 62 8.12 -18.48 -4.77
N LEU A 63 8.63 -18.39 -6.01
CA LEU A 63 7.82 -18.59 -7.21
C LEU A 63 7.13 -19.96 -7.21
N LEU A 64 7.86 -21.04 -6.90
CA LEU A 64 7.30 -22.39 -6.82
C LEU A 64 6.21 -22.49 -5.74
N ALA A 65 6.44 -21.90 -4.57
CA ALA A 65 5.46 -21.85 -3.50
C ALA A 65 4.18 -21.09 -3.92
N LEU A 66 4.35 -19.93 -4.56
CA LEU A 66 3.24 -19.11 -5.05
C LEU A 66 2.44 -19.83 -6.14
N GLN A 67 3.11 -20.47 -7.10
CA GLN A 67 2.47 -21.29 -8.13
C GLN A 67 1.70 -22.47 -7.52
N LYS A 68 2.24 -23.11 -6.46
CA LYS A 68 1.54 -24.18 -5.75
C LYS A 68 0.26 -23.66 -5.07
N GLN A 69 0.32 -22.47 -4.46
CA GLN A 69 -0.85 -21.83 -3.85
C GLN A 69 -1.92 -21.50 -4.90
N ILE A 70 -1.53 -20.95 -6.05
CA ILE A 70 -2.45 -20.67 -7.16
C ILE A 70 -3.06 -21.96 -7.73
N ARG A 71 -2.29 -23.05 -7.85
CA ARG A 71 -2.85 -24.35 -8.29
C ARG A 71 -3.84 -24.91 -7.29
N ALA A 72 -3.61 -24.71 -5.99
CA ALA A 72 -4.53 -25.15 -4.94
C ALA A 72 -5.82 -24.31 -4.92
N ASN A 73 -5.73 -22.99 -5.17
CA ASN A 73 -6.89 -22.12 -5.32
C ASN A 73 -6.73 -21.16 -6.52
N PRO A 74 -7.17 -21.57 -7.72
CA PRO A 74 -7.02 -20.74 -8.93
C PRO A 74 -7.86 -19.47 -8.96
N GLN A 75 -8.84 -19.34 -8.05
CA GLN A 75 -9.75 -18.20 -7.94
C GLN A 75 -9.30 -17.19 -6.87
N ASP A 76 -8.05 -17.30 -6.39
CA ASP A 76 -7.49 -16.34 -5.46
C ASP A 76 -6.84 -15.17 -6.22
N SER A 77 -7.60 -14.07 -6.37
CA SER A 77 -7.10 -12.88 -7.09
C SER A 77 -5.85 -12.28 -6.46
N GLU A 78 -5.70 -12.37 -5.13
CA GLU A 78 -4.55 -11.79 -4.43
C GLU A 78 -3.27 -12.57 -4.76
N LYS A 79 -3.36 -13.89 -4.87
CA LYS A 79 -2.22 -14.72 -5.29
C LYS A 79 -1.80 -14.45 -6.73
N TRP A 80 -2.76 -14.20 -7.62
CA TRP A 80 -2.46 -13.75 -8.97
C TRP A 80 -1.82 -12.36 -9.01
N ALA A 81 -2.26 -11.43 -8.15
CA ALA A 81 -1.65 -10.11 -8.03
C ALA A 81 -0.20 -10.19 -7.52
N LEU A 82 0.05 -11.01 -6.50
CA LEU A 82 1.40 -11.29 -5.99
C LEU A 82 2.30 -11.92 -7.06
N LEU A 83 1.74 -12.78 -7.93
CA LEU A 83 2.49 -13.34 -9.04
C LEU A 83 2.86 -12.25 -10.06
N GLY A 84 1.96 -11.30 -10.30
CA GLY A 84 2.23 -10.11 -11.10
C GLY A 84 3.35 -9.25 -10.52
N GLU A 85 3.33 -9.01 -9.20
CA GLU A 85 4.38 -8.27 -8.49
C GLU A 85 5.74 -8.96 -8.62
N TYR A 86 5.78 -10.29 -8.47
CA TYR A 86 7.00 -11.08 -8.66
C TYR A 86 7.58 -10.92 -10.07
N TYR A 87 6.74 -11.05 -11.10
CA TYR A 87 7.19 -10.90 -12.48
C TYR A 87 7.63 -9.47 -12.80
N LEU A 88 6.93 -8.46 -12.27
CA LEU A 88 7.35 -7.06 -12.38
C LEU A 88 8.72 -6.83 -11.74
N TRP A 89 8.97 -7.37 -10.54
CA TRP A 89 10.28 -7.29 -9.88
C TRP A 89 11.39 -7.95 -10.69
N ARG A 90 11.07 -9.02 -11.44
CA ARG A 90 11.99 -9.68 -12.38
C ARG A 90 12.14 -8.93 -13.71
N ASN A 91 11.47 -7.80 -13.90
CA ASN A 91 11.32 -7.08 -15.17
C ASN A 91 10.68 -7.92 -16.29
N ASP A 92 9.97 -8.98 -15.93
CA ASP A 92 9.19 -9.80 -16.86
C ASP A 92 7.80 -9.21 -17.04
N TYR A 93 7.74 -8.14 -17.83
CA TYR A 93 6.51 -7.37 -17.98
C TYR A 93 5.39 -8.15 -18.67
N ALA A 94 5.73 -9.10 -19.55
CA ALA A 94 4.75 -9.90 -20.28
C ALA A 94 3.97 -10.82 -19.32
N ASP A 95 4.69 -11.58 -18.49
CA ASP A 95 4.08 -12.46 -17.51
C ASP A 95 3.39 -11.68 -16.38
N ALA A 96 3.93 -10.52 -15.99
CA ALA A 96 3.28 -9.62 -15.04
C ALA A 96 1.89 -9.16 -15.51
N LEU A 97 1.78 -8.73 -16.78
CA LEU A 97 0.49 -8.33 -17.36
C LEU A 97 -0.52 -9.48 -17.36
N LEU A 98 -0.10 -10.71 -17.68
CA LEU A 98 -0.98 -11.86 -17.67
C LEU A 98 -1.50 -12.17 -16.27
N ALA A 99 -0.61 -12.15 -15.27
CA ALA A 99 -0.97 -12.41 -13.88
C ALA A 99 -1.93 -11.34 -13.31
N TYR A 100 -1.66 -10.05 -13.53
CA TYR A 100 -2.55 -8.98 -13.08
C TYR A 100 -3.90 -8.98 -13.81
N ARG A 101 -3.94 -9.27 -15.12
CA ARG A 101 -5.21 -9.42 -15.86
C ARG A 101 -6.04 -10.57 -15.31
N GLN A 102 -5.39 -11.66 -14.93
CA GLN A 102 -6.07 -12.79 -14.30
C GLN A 102 -6.60 -12.41 -12.91
N ALA A 103 -5.83 -11.69 -12.10
CA ALA A 103 -6.29 -11.14 -10.83
C ALA A 103 -7.52 -10.25 -11.01
N LEU A 104 -7.48 -9.34 -12.00
CA LEU A 104 -8.58 -8.42 -12.31
C LEU A 104 -9.82 -9.18 -12.83
N ARG A 105 -9.64 -10.22 -13.64
CA ARG A 105 -10.74 -11.06 -14.13
C ARG A 105 -11.49 -11.77 -12.99
N ILE A 106 -10.77 -12.17 -11.95
CA ILE A 106 -11.32 -12.86 -10.78
C ILE A 106 -11.97 -11.86 -9.82
N ARG A 107 -11.29 -10.74 -9.53
CA ARG A 107 -11.72 -9.74 -8.55
C ARG A 107 -12.81 -8.80 -9.08
N GLY A 108 -12.84 -8.58 -10.38
CA GLY A 108 -13.59 -7.48 -10.99
C GLY A 108 -12.82 -6.15 -10.94
N GLU A 109 -13.48 -5.07 -11.35
CA GLU A 109 -12.90 -3.72 -11.37
C GLU A 109 -12.30 -3.34 -10.01
N ASN A 110 -11.02 -2.97 -10.01
CA ASN A 110 -10.29 -2.67 -8.78
C ASN A 110 -9.18 -1.65 -9.06
N ALA A 111 -9.16 -0.56 -8.28
CA ALA A 111 -8.24 0.54 -8.48
C ALA A 111 -6.76 0.12 -8.38
N GLU A 112 -6.42 -0.73 -7.40
CA GLU A 112 -5.04 -1.19 -7.18
C GLU A 112 -4.56 -2.10 -8.31
N LEU A 113 -5.42 -2.96 -8.85
CA LEU A 113 -5.07 -3.82 -9.98
C LEU A 113 -4.92 -3.03 -11.28
N TYR A 114 -5.73 -1.99 -11.48
CA TYR A 114 -5.55 -1.08 -12.60
C TYR A 114 -4.25 -0.27 -12.48
N SER A 115 -3.92 0.24 -11.29
CA SER A 115 -2.66 0.97 -11.09
C SER A 115 -1.43 0.05 -11.20
N ALA A 116 -1.54 -1.22 -10.79
CA ALA A 116 -0.51 -2.23 -11.03
C ALA A 116 -0.32 -2.50 -12.53
N LEU A 117 -1.40 -2.69 -13.30
CA LEU A 117 -1.33 -2.84 -14.76
C LEU A 117 -0.70 -1.62 -15.43
N ALA A 118 -1.08 -0.41 -15.01
CA ALA A 118 -0.46 0.82 -15.48
C ALA A 118 1.04 0.86 -15.21
N THR A 119 1.45 0.42 -14.02
CA THR A 119 2.87 0.35 -13.62
C THR A 119 3.63 -0.58 -14.57
N VAL A 120 3.14 -1.80 -14.80
CA VAL A 120 3.79 -2.74 -15.73
C VAL A 120 3.91 -2.16 -17.14
N LEU A 121 2.84 -1.55 -17.67
CA LEU A 121 2.84 -0.92 -18.99
C LEU A 121 3.83 0.24 -19.09
N TYR A 122 3.93 1.06 -18.04
CA TYR A 122 4.85 2.18 -17.96
C TYR A 122 6.32 1.71 -17.97
N TYR A 123 6.67 0.71 -17.16
CA TYR A 123 8.03 0.16 -17.13
C TYR A 123 8.37 -0.62 -18.40
N GLN A 124 7.42 -1.35 -18.98
CA GLN A 124 7.58 -2.00 -20.28
C GLN A 124 7.89 -0.99 -21.40
N ALA A 125 7.31 0.21 -21.32
CA ALA A 125 7.56 1.31 -22.22
C ALA A 125 8.83 2.13 -21.88
N GLY A 126 9.69 1.64 -21.00
CA GLY A 126 10.93 2.33 -20.62
C GLY A 126 10.70 3.58 -19.77
N GLN A 127 9.66 3.57 -18.92
CA GLN A 127 9.26 4.69 -18.07
C GLN A 127 8.76 5.90 -18.88
N HIS A 128 8.02 5.61 -19.95
CA HIS A 128 7.30 6.61 -20.72
C HIS A 128 5.81 6.34 -20.63
N MET A 129 5.03 7.41 -20.41
CA MET A 129 3.58 7.27 -20.40
C MET A 129 3.06 6.97 -21.80
N THR A 130 2.29 5.88 -21.90
CA THR A 130 1.65 5.45 -23.15
C THR A 130 0.13 5.52 -23.01
N PRO A 131 -0.64 5.60 -24.12
CA PRO A 131 -2.09 5.59 -24.04
C PRO A 131 -2.67 4.39 -23.26
N PRO A 132 -2.17 3.14 -23.43
CA PRO A 132 -2.64 2.02 -22.62
C PRO A 132 -2.34 2.17 -21.12
N ALA A 133 -1.16 2.67 -20.75
CA ALA A 133 -0.83 2.91 -19.34
C ALA A 133 -1.74 3.99 -18.74
N ARG A 134 -1.98 5.07 -19.49
CA ARG A 134 -2.87 6.16 -19.09
C ARG A 134 -4.32 5.70 -18.94
N GLU A 135 -4.82 4.86 -19.84
CA GLU A 135 -6.16 4.28 -19.72
C GLU A 135 -6.33 3.50 -18.40
N MET A 136 -5.31 2.72 -18.00
CA MET A 136 -5.35 1.99 -16.74
C MET A 136 -5.30 2.93 -15.53
N ILE A 137 -4.50 4.00 -15.58
CA ILE A 137 -4.49 5.06 -14.56
C ILE A 137 -5.86 5.72 -14.44
N ASP A 138 -6.48 6.08 -15.57
CA ASP A 138 -7.78 6.75 -15.58
C ASP A 138 -8.87 5.85 -14.99
N LYS A 139 -8.85 4.54 -15.30
CA LYS A 139 -9.72 3.55 -14.65
C LYS A 139 -9.47 3.42 -13.15
N ALA A 140 -8.21 3.41 -12.72
CA ALA A 140 -7.87 3.36 -11.30
C ALA A 140 -8.43 4.58 -10.56
N LEU A 141 -8.20 5.78 -11.10
CA LEU A 141 -8.62 7.04 -10.48
C LEU A 141 -10.12 7.30 -10.57
N ALA A 142 -10.82 6.71 -11.54
CA ALA A 142 -12.27 6.72 -11.60
C ALA A 142 -12.91 5.91 -10.46
N LEU A 143 -12.26 4.81 -10.04
CA LEU A 143 -12.71 3.99 -8.91
C LEU A 143 -12.25 4.54 -7.57
N ASP A 144 -11.01 5.03 -7.50
CA ASP A 144 -10.43 5.64 -6.32
C ASP A 144 -9.55 6.83 -6.72
N ALA A 145 -10.10 8.04 -6.57
CA ALA A 145 -9.38 9.28 -6.87
C ALA A 145 -8.15 9.53 -5.96
N SER A 146 -7.98 8.74 -4.89
CA SER A 146 -6.85 8.75 -3.97
C SER A 146 -5.89 7.58 -4.17
N GLU A 147 -6.03 6.80 -5.25
CA GLU A 147 -5.14 5.67 -5.52
C GLU A 147 -3.70 6.17 -5.69
N VAL A 148 -2.85 5.74 -4.76
CA VAL A 148 -1.53 6.32 -4.54
C VAL A 148 -0.58 6.01 -5.69
N THR A 149 -0.59 4.78 -6.21
CA THR A 149 0.33 4.34 -7.26
C THR A 149 0.08 5.09 -8.58
N ALA A 150 -1.18 5.27 -8.95
CA ALA A 150 -1.62 6.01 -10.12
C ALA A 150 -1.25 7.49 -10.01
N LEU A 151 -1.47 8.13 -8.86
CA LEU A 151 -1.04 9.51 -8.63
C LEU A 151 0.49 9.65 -8.70
N MET A 152 1.24 8.70 -8.16
CA MET A 152 2.71 8.68 -8.23
C MET A 152 3.22 8.54 -9.66
N LEU A 153 2.63 7.64 -10.48
CA LEU A 153 2.98 7.49 -11.90
C LEU A 153 2.71 8.77 -12.69
N LEU A 154 1.56 9.42 -12.46
CA LEU A 154 1.26 10.70 -13.10
C LEU A 154 2.24 11.81 -12.69
N ALA A 155 2.62 11.85 -11.41
CA ALA A 155 3.56 12.86 -10.93
C ALA A 155 4.96 12.66 -11.54
N SER A 156 5.42 11.41 -11.63
CA SER A 156 6.67 11.06 -12.30
C SER A 156 6.65 11.40 -13.79
N ASP A 157 5.57 11.09 -14.50
CA ASP A 157 5.39 11.45 -15.91
C ASP A 157 5.44 12.97 -16.13
N ALA A 158 4.68 13.73 -15.33
CA ALA A 158 4.68 15.19 -15.38
C ALA A 158 6.08 15.77 -15.13
N PHE A 159 6.80 15.25 -14.14
CA PHE A 159 8.17 15.68 -13.85
C PHE A 159 9.12 15.43 -15.03
N MET A 160 9.05 14.25 -15.65
CA MET A 160 9.87 13.89 -16.80
C MET A 160 9.57 14.75 -18.04
N GLN A 161 8.33 15.23 -18.18
CA GLN A 161 7.92 16.16 -19.23
C GLN A 161 8.20 17.64 -18.89
N ALA A 162 8.91 17.90 -17.79
CA ALA A 162 9.19 19.24 -17.26
C ALA A 162 7.94 20.05 -16.86
N ASP A 163 6.77 19.42 -16.73
CA ASP A 163 5.61 20.01 -16.06
C ASP A 163 5.77 19.89 -14.54
N TYR A 164 6.74 20.64 -14.02
CA TYR A 164 7.08 20.66 -12.61
C TYR A 164 5.91 21.12 -11.73
N ARG A 165 5.06 22.01 -12.27
CA ARG A 165 3.87 22.49 -11.57
C ARG A 165 2.89 21.35 -11.32
N GLN A 166 2.56 20.56 -12.35
CA GLN A 166 1.65 19.43 -12.20
C GLN A 166 2.26 18.33 -11.31
N ALA A 167 3.56 18.03 -11.47
CA ALA A 167 4.27 17.06 -10.62
C ALA A 167 4.17 17.43 -9.13
N MET A 168 4.41 18.70 -8.77
CA MET A 168 4.29 19.18 -7.39
C MET A 168 2.86 19.05 -6.85
N LEU A 169 1.83 19.39 -7.64
CA LEU A 169 0.44 19.25 -7.21
C LEU A 169 0.08 17.79 -6.90
N LEU A 170 0.52 16.86 -7.74
CA LEU A 170 0.24 15.44 -7.56
C LEU A 170 1.01 14.85 -6.38
N TRP A 171 2.30 15.16 -6.21
CA TRP A 171 3.05 14.73 -5.03
C TRP A 171 2.52 15.33 -3.73
N GLN A 172 2.09 16.60 -3.76
CA GLN A 172 1.44 17.20 -2.58
C GLN A 172 0.15 16.47 -2.25
N LYS A 173 -0.67 16.13 -3.25
CA LYS A 173 -1.87 15.32 -3.04
C LYS A 173 -1.52 13.99 -2.37
N VAL A 174 -0.50 13.26 -2.88
CA VAL A 174 -0.05 12.00 -2.27
C VAL A 174 0.46 12.20 -0.84
N LEU A 175 1.18 13.29 -0.58
CA LEU A 175 1.69 13.64 0.74
C LEU A 175 0.56 13.85 1.77
N ASP A 176 -0.54 14.45 1.33
CA ASP A 176 -1.71 14.74 2.16
C ASP A 176 -2.54 13.49 2.49
N LEU A 177 -2.44 12.44 1.65
CA LEU A 177 -3.06 11.13 1.93
C LEU A 177 -2.44 10.40 3.11
N ASN A 178 -1.23 10.77 3.54
CA ASN A 178 -0.49 10.12 4.64
C ASN A 178 -0.40 8.59 4.50
N SER A 179 -0.33 8.09 3.26
CA SER A 179 -0.28 6.65 3.00
C SER A 179 1.06 6.06 3.48
N PRO A 180 1.05 4.91 4.18
CA PRO A 180 2.27 4.21 4.56
C PRO A 180 3.03 3.62 3.36
N ARG A 181 2.39 3.58 2.18
CA ARG A 181 2.98 3.06 0.93
C ARG A 181 4.10 3.95 0.37
N VAL A 182 4.19 5.20 0.83
CA VAL A 182 5.16 6.16 0.26
C VAL A 182 6.04 6.76 1.35
N ASN A 183 7.32 6.87 1.05
CA ASN A 183 8.26 7.54 1.91
C ASN A 183 8.01 9.06 1.87
N ARG A 184 7.46 9.60 2.97
CA ARG A 184 7.15 11.03 3.13
C ARG A 184 8.35 11.94 2.86
N ARG A 185 9.55 11.54 3.31
CA ARG A 185 10.77 12.34 3.09
C ARG A 185 11.10 12.41 1.61
N GLN A 186 11.05 11.28 0.92
CA GLN A 186 11.32 11.21 -0.52
C GLN A 186 10.34 12.08 -1.33
N LEU A 187 9.05 12.06 -0.99
CA LEU A 187 8.05 12.96 -1.61
C LEU A 187 8.41 14.43 -1.45
N ILE A 188 8.80 14.85 -0.24
CA ILE A 188 9.20 16.23 0.05
C ILE A 188 10.45 16.61 -0.77
N ASP A 189 11.42 15.71 -0.85
CA ASP A 189 12.63 15.92 -1.66
C ASP A 189 12.29 16.06 -3.16
N SER A 190 11.38 15.23 -3.69
CA SER A 190 10.87 15.33 -5.06
C SER A 190 10.18 16.67 -5.33
N ILE A 191 9.32 17.14 -4.42
CA ILE A 191 8.64 18.44 -4.53
C ILE A 191 9.67 19.59 -4.53
N ASN A 192 10.64 19.56 -3.62
CA ASN A 192 11.69 20.57 -3.55
C ASN A 192 12.54 20.61 -4.83
N MET A 193 12.84 19.44 -5.40
CA MET A 193 13.59 19.33 -6.65
C MET A 193 12.80 19.92 -7.83
N ALA A 194 11.51 19.58 -7.98
CA ALA A 194 10.67 20.17 -9.02
C ALA A 194 10.57 21.69 -8.90
N LYS A 195 10.41 22.21 -7.68
CA LYS A 195 10.41 23.66 -7.43
C LYS A 195 11.72 24.33 -7.85
N LEU A 196 12.86 23.70 -7.55
CA LEU A 196 14.17 24.21 -7.97
C LEU A 196 14.30 24.26 -9.49
N LEU A 197 13.86 23.21 -10.20
CA LEU A 197 13.94 23.14 -11.65
C LEU A 197 12.99 24.13 -12.33
N GLN A 198 11.77 24.30 -11.81
CA GLN A 198 10.81 25.29 -12.29
C GLN A 198 11.40 26.71 -12.24
N ASN A 199 11.98 27.10 -11.10
CA ASN A 199 12.59 28.41 -10.93
C ASN A 199 13.82 28.65 -11.84
N ARG A 200 14.41 27.59 -12.41
CA ARG A 200 15.55 27.69 -13.34
C ARG A 200 15.11 27.74 -14.80
N SER A 201 13.88 27.32 -15.09
CA SER A 201 13.29 27.35 -16.43
C SER A 201 12.52 28.65 -16.74
N GLU A 202 12.29 29.48 -15.72
CA GLU A 202 11.75 30.84 -15.81
C GLU A 202 12.89 31.86 -15.98
#